data_AF-A0A4Q5QFD0-F1
#
_entry.id   AF-A0A4Q5QFD0-F1
#
_cell.length_a   1.000
_cell.length_b   1.000
_cell.length_c   1.000
_cell.angle_alpha   90.00
_cell.angle_beta   90.00
_cell.angle_gamma   90.00
#
_symmetry.space_group_name_H-M   'P 1'
#
loop_
_entity.id
_entity.type
_entity.pdbx_description
1 polymer ?
#
loop_
_entity_poly.entity_id
_entity_poly.type
_entity_poly.pdbx_seq_one_letter_code
_entity_poly.pdbx_strand_id
1 'polypeptide(L)'
;MSAPTTLGIIAGGGPFPARVAAAAVATGRTVFVVALRGFAELGALADYPHREIRLGAAGEILAALRGAGCGDLVLIGPVRRPSLVSIRPDAEGARIMARIGRAAFTGDDGLLAAVVRVLGEEGFRVIGAHEVLTEAVGAAGVLGRHGPDAAARADIARGQAVVRALGQVDVGQGCVVQQGIVLAVEATEHGV
;
A
#
# COMPACT_ATOMS: atom_id res chain seq x y z
N MET A 1 -25.69 14.93 2.35
CA MET A 1 -24.57 14.14 2.92
C MET A 1 -24.64 12.77 2.28
N SER A 2 -23.64 12.34 1.50
CA SER A 2 -23.62 10.96 0.99
C SER A 2 -23.56 9.99 2.17
N ALA A 3 -24.33 8.92 2.12
CA ALA A 3 -24.29 7.86 3.12
C ALA A 3 -22.84 7.35 3.28
N PRO A 4 -22.41 6.98 4.51
CA PRO A 4 -21.06 6.48 4.73
C PRO A 4 -20.84 5.23 3.85
N THR A 5 -19.89 5.31 2.94
CA THR A 5 -19.55 4.21 2.03
C THR A 5 -18.67 3.20 2.76
N THR A 6 -18.96 1.91 2.57
CA THR A 6 -18.14 0.81 3.10
C THR A 6 -16.69 0.98 2.63
N LEU A 7 -15.75 0.79 3.55
CA LEU A 7 -14.33 0.76 3.23
C LEU A 7 -13.96 -0.62 2.69
N GLY A 8 -13.52 -0.69 1.43
CA GLY A 8 -12.91 -1.88 0.87
C GLY A 8 -11.44 -1.96 1.24
N ILE A 9 -11.00 -3.07 1.83
CA ILE A 9 -9.60 -3.31 2.17
C ILE A 9 -9.07 -4.40 1.24
N ILE A 10 -8.16 -4.04 0.32
CA ILE A 10 -7.43 -5.01 -0.49
C ILE A 10 -6.18 -5.40 0.32
N ALA A 11 -6.23 -6.57 0.95
CA ALA A 11 -5.28 -7.01 1.95
C ALA A 11 -4.18 -7.90 1.34
N GLY A 12 -2.94 -7.42 1.42
CA GLY A 12 -1.72 -8.23 1.31
C GLY A 12 -1.36 -8.88 2.64
N GLY A 13 -0.08 -9.23 2.83
CA GLY A 13 0.40 -9.89 4.05
C GLY A 13 0.56 -8.97 5.25
N GLY A 14 1.04 -9.56 6.36
CA GLY A 14 1.41 -8.84 7.57
C GLY A 14 0.24 -8.31 8.40
N PRO A 15 0.53 -7.55 9.47
CA PRO A 15 -0.47 -7.20 10.48
C PRO A 15 -1.33 -5.98 10.12
N PHE A 16 -0.90 -5.16 9.15
CA PHE A 16 -1.53 -3.87 8.87
C PHE A 16 -2.97 -3.94 8.33
N PRO A 17 -3.36 -4.91 7.47
CA PRO A 17 -4.74 -5.04 7.03
C PRO A 17 -5.74 -5.14 8.18
N ALA A 18 -5.45 -5.98 9.18
CA ALA A 18 -6.30 -6.14 10.36
C ALA A 18 -6.34 -4.87 11.23
N ARG A 19 -5.21 -4.16 11.35
CA ARG A 19 -5.15 -2.88 12.07
C ARG A 19 -5.99 -1.80 11.39
N VAL A 20 -5.93 -1.70 10.06
CA VAL A 20 -6.76 -0.78 9.28
C VAL A 20 -8.24 -1.10 9.45
N ALA A 21 -8.61 -2.39 9.40
CA ALA A 21 -9.98 -2.82 9.63
C ALA A 21 -10.48 -2.44 11.04
N ALA A 22 -9.67 -2.68 12.07
CA ALA A 22 -9.98 -2.32 13.44
C ALA A 22 -10.18 -0.80 13.61
N ALA A 23 -9.28 0.02 13.06
CA ALA A 23 -9.38 1.48 13.13
C ALA A 23 -10.61 2.04 12.40
N ALA A 24 -10.93 1.49 11.22
CA ALA A 24 -12.14 1.84 10.48
C ALA A 24 -13.41 1.50 11.29
N VAL A 25 -13.48 0.31 11.87
CA VAL A 25 -14.63 -0.10 12.70
C VAL A 25 -14.73 0.75 13.97
N ALA A 26 -13.61 1.06 14.63
CA ALA A 26 -13.57 1.91 15.82
C ALA A 26 -14.11 3.34 15.57
N THR A 27 -14.01 3.83 14.33
CA THR A 27 -14.56 5.13 13.91
C THR A 27 -15.99 5.04 13.34
N GLY A 28 -16.64 3.87 13.45
CA GLY A 28 -18.02 3.64 13.03
C GLY A 28 -18.18 3.35 11.54
N ARG A 29 -17.09 3.07 10.82
CA ARG A 29 -17.11 2.74 9.39
C ARG A 29 -17.30 1.24 9.19
N THR A 30 -18.14 0.87 8.23
CA THR A 30 -18.27 -0.53 7.78
C THR A 30 -17.06 -0.91 6.92
N VAL A 31 -16.64 -2.17 7.00
CA VAL A 31 -15.50 -2.70 6.23
C VAL A 31 -15.88 -3.95 5.45
N PHE A 32 -15.24 -4.13 4.31
CA PHE A 32 -15.23 -5.39 3.56
C PHE A 32 -13.81 -5.68 3.07
N VAL A 33 -13.32 -6.89 3.31
CA VAL A 33 -11.93 -7.26 3.03
C VAL A 33 -11.86 -8.18 1.82
N VAL A 34 -11.06 -7.78 0.84
CA VAL A 34 -10.57 -8.69 -0.21
C VAL A 34 -9.20 -9.19 0.24
N ALA A 35 -9.16 -10.40 0.77
CA ALA A 35 -7.93 -11.06 1.20
C ALA A 35 -7.24 -11.68 -0.01
N LEU A 36 -6.04 -11.19 -0.36
CA LEU A 36 -5.30 -11.71 -1.50
C LEU A 36 -4.75 -13.11 -1.17
N ARG A 37 -5.24 -14.12 -1.90
CA ARG A 37 -4.85 -15.53 -1.71
C ARG A 37 -3.34 -15.70 -1.81
N GLY A 38 -2.76 -16.37 -0.82
CA GLY A 38 -1.32 -16.62 -0.74
C GLY A 38 -0.49 -15.44 -0.20
N PHE A 39 -1.14 -14.35 0.20
CA PHE A 39 -0.50 -13.20 0.84
C PHE A 39 -1.13 -12.89 2.19
N ALA A 40 -2.46 -12.74 2.23
CA ALA A 40 -3.18 -12.29 3.41
C ALA A 40 -3.20 -13.34 4.53
N GLU A 41 -3.11 -12.85 5.77
CA GLU A 41 -3.22 -13.66 6.98
C GLU A 41 -4.70 -13.76 7.40
N LEU A 42 -5.43 -14.73 6.85
CA LEU A 42 -6.88 -14.88 7.08
C LEU A 42 -7.27 -14.98 8.56
N GLY A 43 -6.42 -15.57 9.40
CA GLY A 43 -6.67 -15.67 10.85
C GLY A 43 -6.85 -14.30 11.52
N ALA A 44 -6.09 -13.28 11.08
CA ALA A 44 -6.20 -11.92 11.61
C ALA A 44 -7.39 -11.13 11.02
N LEU A 45 -8.05 -11.67 9.99
CA LEU A 45 -9.13 -11.02 9.25
C LEU A 45 -10.49 -11.72 9.45
N ALA A 46 -10.53 -12.82 10.20
CA ALA A 46 -11.69 -13.69 10.33
C ALA A 46 -12.95 -12.98 10.86
N ASP A 47 -12.77 -11.97 11.71
CA ASP A 47 -13.87 -11.22 12.34
C ASP A 47 -14.51 -10.17 11.41
N TYR A 48 -13.93 -9.93 10.24
CA TYR A 48 -14.43 -8.95 9.27
C TYR A 48 -15.09 -9.65 8.08
N PRO A 49 -16.16 -9.08 7.48
CA PRO A 49 -16.70 -9.57 6.22
C PRO A 49 -15.61 -9.62 5.15
N HIS A 50 -15.30 -10.81 4.64
CA HIS A 50 -14.18 -10.97 3.72
C HIS A 50 -14.44 -12.00 2.63
N ARG A 51 -13.67 -11.88 1.53
CA ARG A 51 -13.51 -12.92 0.52
C ARG A 51 -12.04 -13.12 0.22
N GLU A 52 -11.61 -14.38 0.17
CA GLU A 52 -10.27 -14.72 -0.30
C GLU A 52 -10.26 -14.85 -1.82
N ILE A 53 -9.55 -13.95 -2.51
CA ILE A 53 -9.53 -13.84 -3.97
C ILE A 53 -8.08 -13.83 -4.45
N ARG A 54 -7.80 -14.50 -5.58
CA ARG A 54 -6.47 -14.47 -6.20
C ARG A 54 -6.18 -13.09 -6.78
N LEU A 55 -4.91 -12.65 -6.73
CA LEU A 55 -4.50 -11.33 -7.23
C LEU A 55 -4.91 -11.06 -8.69
N GLY A 56 -4.81 -12.05 -9.58
CA GLY A 56 -5.15 -11.87 -10.99
C GLY A 56 -6.65 -11.95 -11.34
N ALA A 57 -7.54 -12.19 -10.37
CA ALA A 57 -8.99 -12.21 -10.61
C ALA A 57 -9.59 -10.82 -10.42
N ALA A 58 -9.14 -9.85 -11.22
CA ALA A 58 -9.53 -8.46 -11.03
C ALA A 58 -11.04 -8.26 -11.19
N GLY A 59 -11.70 -8.98 -12.10
CA GLY A 59 -13.14 -8.92 -12.26
C GLY A 59 -13.88 -9.43 -11.02
N GLU A 60 -13.39 -10.51 -10.41
CA GLU A 60 -13.94 -11.03 -9.16
C GLU A 60 -13.74 -10.06 -7.99
N ILE A 61 -12.57 -9.43 -7.88
CA ILE A 61 -12.26 -8.40 -6.88
C ILE A 61 -13.23 -7.23 -7.02
N LEU A 62 -13.37 -6.68 -8.23
CA LEU A 62 -14.27 -5.55 -8.50
C LEU A 62 -15.73 -5.91 -8.20
N ALA A 63 -16.17 -7.10 -8.61
CA ALA A 63 -17.53 -7.57 -8.33
C ALA A 63 -17.79 -7.73 -6.83
N ALA A 64 -16.83 -8.28 -6.07
CA ALA A 64 -16.94 -8.41 -4.63
C ALA A 64 -17.02 -7.04 -3.93
N LEU A 65 -16.17 -6.10 -4.32
CA LEU A 65 -16.17 -4.73 -3.78
C LEU A 65 -17.48 -3.99 -4.08
N ARG A 66 -17.98 -4.07 -5.32
CA ARG A 66 -19.26 -3.45 -5.70
C ARG A 66 -20.44 -4.11 -4.96
N GLY A 67 -20.44 -5.44 -4.86
CA GLY A 67 -21.46 -6.20 -4.15
C GLY A 67 -21.53 -5.87 -2.65
N ALA A 68 -20.39 -5.51 -2.05
CA ALA A 68 -20.31 -5.05 -0.66
C ALA A 68 -20.61 -3.53 -0.48
N GLY A 69 -20.89 -2.81 -1.57
CA GLY A 69 -21.14 -1.37 -1.53
C GLY A 69 -19.91 -0.54 -1.18
N CYS A 70 -18.71 -1.03 -1.49
CA CYS A 70 -17.47 -0.29 -1.23
C CYS A 70 -17.37 0.96 -2.10
N GLY A 71 -17.05 2.10 -1.48
CA GLY A 71 -16.83 3.37 -2.18
C GLY A 71 -15.40 3.87 -2.06
N ASP A 72 -14.84 3.81 -0.85
CA ASP A 72 -13.40 4.05 -0.65
C ASP A 72 -12.66 2.71 -0.58
N LEU A 73 -11.41 2.71 -1.05
CA LEU A 73 -10.51 1.55 -1.00
C LEU A 73 -9.20 1.91 -0.30
N VAL A 74 -8.67 0.97 0.50
CA VAL A 74 -7.28 0.98 0.97
C VAL A 74 -6.60 -0.28 0.45
N LEU A 75 -5.43 -0.10 -0.16
CA LEU A 75 -4.51 -1.19 -0.50
C LEU A 75 -3.44 -1.22 0.59
N ILE A 76 -3.29 -2.35 1.29
CA ILE A 76 -2.39 -2.42 2.45
C ILE A 76 -1.82 -3.83 2.65
N GLY A 77 -0.56 -3.89 3.07
CA GLY A 77 0.18 -5.13 3.31
C GLY A 77 1.04 -5.52 2.10
N PRO A 78 2.22 -6.13 2.33
CA PRO A 78 3.11 -6.54 1.25
C PRO A 78 2.47 -7.57 0.32
N VAL A 79 2.70 -7.38 -0.97
CA VAL A 79 2.41 -8.36 -2.03
C VAL A 79 3.70 -8.54 -2.82
N ARG A 80 4.27 -9.75 -2.78
CA ARG A 80 5.43 -10.06 -3.63
C ARG A 80 5.01 -9.99 -5.09
N ARG A 81 5.80 -9.29 -5.91
CA ARG A 81 5.53 -9.12 -7.34
C ARG A 81 5.48 -10.48 -8.03
N PRO A 82 4.31 -10.93 -8.50
CA PRO A 82 4.21 -12.17 -9.25
C PRO A 82 4.76 -11.95 -10.66
N SER A 83 5.31 -13.00 -11.27
CA SER A 83 5.61 -12.95 -12.71
C SER A 83 4.30 -12.77 -13.48
N LEU A 84 4.31 -12.00 -14.57
CA LEU A 84 3.11 -11.78 -15.39
C LEU A 84 2.43 -13.08 -15.84
N VAL A 85 3.23 -14.12 -16.08
CA VAL A 85 2.76 -15.47 -16.45
C VAL A 85 2.01 -16.15 -15.29
N SER A 86 2.44 -15.93 -14.04
CA SER A 86 1.83 -16.52 -12.84
C SER A 86 0.52 -15.82 -12.42
N ILE A 87 0.32 -14.56 -12.83
CA ILE A 87 -0.89 -13.78 -12.48
C ILE A 87 -2.15 -14.43 -13.05
N ARG A 88 -2.06 -15.07 -14.23
CA ARG A 88 -3.18 -15.72 -14.93
C ARG A 88 -4.44 -14.82 -14.91
N PRO A 89 -4.43 -13.65 -15.55
CA PRO A 89 -5.53 -12.69 -15.43
C PRO A 89 -6.88 -13.27 -15.87
N ASP A 90 -7.96 -12.86 -15.22
CA ASP A 90 -9.30 -13.00 -15.82
C ASP A 90 -9.50 -11.98 -16.95
N ALA A 91 -10.63 -12.03 -17.66
CA ALA A 91 -10.88 -11.14 -18.80
C ALA A 91 -10.76 -9.66 -18.42
N GLU A 92 -11.23 -9.30 -17.23
CA GLU A 92 -11.13 -7.93 -16.71
C GLU A 92 -9.70 -7.58 -16.31
N GLY A 93 -8.99 -8.49 -15.64
CA GLY A 93 -7.57 -8.35 -15.34
C GLY A 93 -6.71 -8.16 -16.59
N ALA A 94 -7.05 -8.83 -17.69
CA ALA A 94 -6.36 -8.64 -18.96
C ALA A 94 -6.60 -7.23 -19.54
N ARG A 95 -7.83 -6.71 -19.45
CA ARG A 95 -8.16 -5.33 -19.85
C ARG A 95 -7.43 -4.31 -18.99
N ILE A 96 -7.42 -4.51 -17.66
CA ILE A 96 -6.71 -3.65 -16.72
C ILE A 96 -5.21 -3.65 -17.00
N MET A 97 -4.60 -4.82 -17.21
CA MET A 97 -3.18 -4.90 -17.57
C MET A 97 -2.89 -4.19 -18.89
N ALA A 98 -3.77 -4.29 -19.89
CA ALA A 98 -3.63 -3.54 -21.13
C ALA A 98 -3.68 -2.00 -20.90
N ARG A 99 -4.56 -1.52 -20.00
CA ARG A 99 -4.67 -0.09 -19.61
C ARG A 99 -3.49 0.41 -18.78
N ILE A 100 -2.92 -0.45 -17.92
CA ILE A 100 -1.69 -0.18 -17.18
C ILE A 100 -0.51 -0.12 -18.15
N GLY A 101 -0.54 -0.93 -19.21
CA GLY A 101 0.43 -0.88 -20.30
C GLY A 101 1.86 -1.10 -19.82
N ARG A 102 2.80 -0.27 -20.30
CA ARG A 102 4.21 -0.40 -19.91
C ARG A 102 4.51 0.04 -18.47
N ALA A 103 3.58 0.70 -17.78
CA ALA A 103 3.77 1.09 -16.38
C ALA A 103 3.93 -0.12 -15.46
N ALA A 104 3.41 -1.29 -15.87
CA ALA A 104 3.67 -2.56 -15.19
C ALA A 104 5.14 -2.98 -15.21
N PHE A 105 5.99 -2.33 -16.01
CA PHE A 105 7.44 -2.56 -16.09
C PHE A 105 8.26 -1.40 -15.50
N THR A 106 7.64 -0.28 -15.11
CA THR A 106 8.32 0.86 -14.49
C THR A 106 8.25 0.71 -12.97
N GLY A 107 9.20 -0.04 -12.41
CA GLY A 107 9.38 -0.14 -10.95
C GLY A 107 8.15 -0.59 -10.16
N ASP A 108 8.13 -0.33 -8.86
CA ASP A 108 7.02 -0.71 -7.97
C ASP A 108 6.06 0.46 -7.76
N ASP A 109 6.58 1.68 -7.61
CA ASP A 109 5.76 2.90 -7.45
C ASP A 109 4.92 3.19 -8.71
N GLY A 110 5.50 2.99 -9.90
CA GLY A 110 4.80 3.17 -11.16
C GLY A 110 3.66 2.18 -11.36
N LEU A 111 3.84 0.93 -10.93
CA LEU A 111 2.79 -0.09 -10.97
C LEU A 111 1.65 0.27 -10.00
N LEU A 112 1.96 0.62 -8.75
CA LEU A 112 0.96 0.97 -7.75
C LEU A 112 0.14 2.19 -8.20
N ALA A 113 0.79 3.23 -8.70
CA ALA A 113 0.12 4.42 -9.23
C ALA A 113 -0.84 4.08 -10.38
N ALA A 114 -0.44 3.16 -11.28
CA ALA A 114 -1.29 2.72 -12.37
C ALA A 114 -2.51 1.92 -11.88
N VAL A 115 -2.35 1.06 -10.87
CA VAL A 115 -3.46 0.33 -10.23
C VAL A 115 -4.43 1.30 -9.57
N VAL A 116 -3.93 2.28 -8.80
CA VAL A 116 -4.74 3.32 -8.16
C VAL A 116 -5.57 4.08 -9.18
N ARG A 117 -4.96 4.49 -10.29
CA ARG A 117 -5.67 5.19 -11.39
C ARG A 117 -6.79 4.33 -11.97
N VAL A 118 -6.52 3.06 -12.27
CA VAL A 118 -7.54 2.17 -12.86
C VAL A 118 -8.70 1.93 -11.90
N LEU A 119 -8.44 1.72 -10.60
CA LEU A 119 -9.50 1.62 -9.58
C LEU A 119 -10.33 2.92 -9.49
N GLY A 120 -9.69 4.07 -9.64
CA GLY A 120 -10.35 5.37 -9.78
C GLY A 120 -11.29 5.44 -10.98
N GLU A 121 -10.82 4.99 -12.15
CA GLU A 121 -11.61 4.90 -13.38
C GLU A 121 -12.79 3.91 -13.26
N GLU A 122 -12.69 2.89 -12.38
CA GLU A 122 -13.79 1.98 -12.04
C GLU A 122 -14.81 2.58 -11.05
N GLY A 123 -14.58 3.80 -10.56
CA GLY A 123 -15.50 4.53 -9.67
C GLY A 123 -15.21 4.38 -8.18
N PHE A 124 -14.05 3.84 -7.80
CA PHE A 124 -13.62 3.78 -6.41
C PHE A 124 -12.73 4.96 -6.04
N ARG A 125 -12.82 5.45 -4.80
CA ARG A 125 -11.85 6.41 -4.27
C ARG A 125 -10.77 5.67 -3.48
N VAL A 126 -9.56 5.58 -4.02
CA VAL A 126 -8.44 4.98 -3.28
C VAL A 126 -7.88 6.02 -2.31
N ILE A 127 -7.80 5.65 -1.03
CA ILE A 127 -7.26 6.47 0.06
C ILE A 127 -6.03 5.80 0.66
N GLY A 128 -5.16 6.60 1.27
CA GLY A 128 -3.98 6.10 1.97
C GLY A 128 -4.35 5.40 3.28
N ALA A 129 -3.63 4.35 3.65
CA ALA A 129 -3.85 3.66 4.92
C ALA A 129 -3.71 4.59 6.16
N HIS A 130 -2.89 5.64 6.05
CA HIS A 130 -2.72 6.66 7.09
C HIS A 130 -3.95 7.55 7.30
N GLU A 131 -4.86 7.65 6.31
CA GLU A 131 -6.14 8.35 6.46
C GLU A 131 -7.13 7.57 7.34
N VAL A 132 -6.91 6.26 7.49
CA VAL A 132 -7.72 5.37 8.34
C VAL A 132 -7.01 5.09 9.66
N LEU A 133 -5.73 4.75 9.60
CA LEU A 133 -4.89 4.40 10.73
C LEU A 133 -4.13 5.63 11.23
N THR A 134 -4.88 6.64 11.68
CA THR A 134 -4.34 7.96 12.03
C THR A 134 -3.27 7.91 13.14
N GLU A 135 -3.39 6.96 14.06
CA GLU A 135 -2.47 6.72 15.17
C GLU A 135 -1.16 6.02 14.77
N ALA A 136 -1.06 5.50 13.54
CA ALA A 136 0.17 4.87 13.06
C ALA A 136 1.16 5.87 12.44
N VAL A 137 0.77 7.13 12.25
CA VAL A 137 1.67 8.19 11.82
C VAL A 137 2.25 8.88 13.04
N GLY A 138 3.58 8.90 13.15
CA GLY A 138 4.26 9.65 14.21
C GLY A 138 3.89 11.13 14.15
N ALA A 139 3.64 11.74 15.31
CA ALA A 139 3.43 13.18 15.40
C ALA A 139 4.67 13.94 14.91
N ALA A 140 4.45 15.15 14.39
CA ALA A 140 5.56 16.04 14.05
C ALA A 140 6.39 16.36 15.31
N GLY A 141 7.71 16.17 15.22
CA GLY A 141 8.64 16.45 16.30
C GLY A 141 9.29 15.20 16.88
N VAL A 142 9.81 15.33 18.10
CA VAL A 142 10.50 14.24 18.80
C VAL A 142 9.46 13.33 19.45
N LEU A 143 9.47 12.03 19.11
CA LEU A 143 8.50 11.06 19.62
C LEU A 143 8.79 10.58 21.06
N GLY A 144 10.02 10.77 21.55
CA GLY A 144 10.46 10.29 22.86
C GLY A 144 11.21 11.34 23.66
N ARG A 145 12.01 10.89 24.65
CA ARG A 145 12.77 11.79 25.53
C ARG A 145 14.03 12.41 24.90
N HIS A 146 14.50 11.87 23.79
CA HIS A 146 15.78 12.24 23.18
C HIS A 146 15.56 13.02 21.88
N GLY A 147 15.99 14.27 21.84
CA GLY A 147 15.98 15.10 20.63
C GLY A 147 17.32 15.07 19.90
N PRO A 148 17.36 15.39 18.59
CA PRO A 148 18.61 15.47 17.85
C PRO A 148 19.46 16.64 18.36
N ASP A 149 20.77 16.46 18.41
CA ASP A 149 21.73 17.56 18.58
C ASP A 149 22.02 18.27 17.25
N ALA A 150 23.01 19.17 17.22
CA ALA A 150 23.35 19.88 15.99
C ALA A 150 23.93 18.98 14.89
N ALA A 151 24.74 17.98 15.27
CA ALA A 151 25.33 17.04 14.32
C ALA A 151 24.25 16.12 13.72
N ALA A 152 23.38 15.56 14.58
CA ALA A 152 22.25 14.75 14.16
C ALA A 152 21.28 15.55 13.26
N ARG A 153 21.03 16.84 13.54
CA ARG A 153 20.23 17.69 12.66
C ARG A 153 20.84 17.84 11.26
N ALA A 154 22.16 18.00 11.17
CA ALA A 154 22.85 18.08 9.89
C ALA A 154 22.74 16.76 9.11
N ASP A 155 22.92 15.62 9.80
CA ASP A 155 22.77 14.29 9.21
C ASP A 155 21.33 14.00 8.76
N ILE A 156 20.32 14.41 9.53
CA ILE A 156 18.90 14.30 9.16
C ILE A 156 18.63 15.09 7.87
N ALA A 157 19.10 16.34 7.78
CA ALA A 157 18.89 17.17 6.60
C ALA A 157 19.56 16.56 5.35
N ARG A 158 20.78 16.02 5.52
CA ARG A 158 21.49 15.30 4.45
C ARG A 158 20.76 14.03 4.03
N GLY A 159 20.30 13.23 4.98
CA GLY A 159 19.54 12.01 4.74
C GLY A 159 18.25 12.26 3.98
N GLN A 160 17.49 13.30 4.37
CA GLN A 160 16.27 13.71 3.66
C GLN A 160 16.55 14.07 2.19
N ALA A 161 17.63 14.81 1.91
CA ALA A 161 18.00 15.16 0.54
C ALA A 161 18.34 13.91 -0.29
N VAL A 162 19.08 12.96 0.30
CA VAL A 162 19.47 11.70 -0.35
C VAL A 162 18.25 10.83 -0.64
N VAL A 163 17.39 10.56 0.37
CA VAL A 163 16.20 9.73 0.19
C VAL A 163 15.24 10.32 -0.84
N ARG A 164 15.06 11.66 -0.88
CA ARG A 164 14.24 12.30 -1.92
C ARG A 164 14.80 12.07 -3.32
N ALA A 165 16.11 12.14 -3.50
CA ALA A 165 16.74 11.89 -4.79
C ALA A 165 16.62 10.43 -5.22
N LEU A 166 16.81 9.48 -4.30
CA LEU A 166 16.65 8.03 -4.56
C LEU A 166 15.20 7.68 -4.93
N GLY A 167 14.23 8.23 -4.19
CA GLY A 167 12.80 8.00 -4.45
C GLY A 167 12.32 8.56 -5.78
N GLN A 168 12.90 9.68 -6.26
CA GLN A 168 12.56 10.26 -7.58
C GLN A 168 12.87 9.32 -8.76
N VAL A 169 13.78 8.38 -8.57
CA VAL A 169 14.19 7.41 -9.59
C VAL A 169 13.83 5.97 -9.23
N ASP A 170 12.98 5.78 -8.20
CA ASP A 170 12.51 4.46 -7.72
C ASP A 170 13.67 3.48 -7.41
N VAL A 171 14.77 4.00 -6.83
CA VAL A 171 15.94 3.18 -6.44
C VAL A 171 15.78 2.62 -5.03
N GLY A 172 15.27 3.43 -4.09
CA GLY A 172 15.12 3.04 -2.70
C GLY A 172 14.58 4.19 -1.85
N GLN A 173 14.18 3.88 -0.62
CA GLN A 173 13.46 4.79 0.26
C GLN A 173 14.18 5.04 1.60
N GLY A 174 15.35 4.43 1.79
CA GLY A 174 16.17 4.54 3.00
C GLY A 174 17.62 4.91 2.73
N CYS A 175 18.25 5.55 3.72
CA CYS A 175 19.70 5.74 3.77
C CYS A 175 20.20 5.85 5.21
N VAL A 176 21.50 5.66 5.39
CA VAL A 176 22.21 5.90 6.66
C VAL A 176 23.26 6.97 6.44
N VAL A 177 23.22 8.03 7.25
CA VAL A 177 24.17 9.15 7.21
C VAL A 177 24.85 9.28 8.56
N GLN A 178 26.15 9.47 8.55
CA GLN A 178 26.95 9.78 9.74
C GLN A 178 27.97 10.85 9.41
N GLN A 179 27.97 11.94 10.17
CA GLN A 179 28.92 13.05 10.01
C GLN A 179 28.93 13.61 8.57
N GLY A 180 27.76 13.71 7.96
CA GLY A 180 27.53 14.17 6.58
C GLY A 180 27.82 13.13 5.49
N ILE A 181 28.39 11.97 5.83
CA ILE A 181 28.76 10.92 4.89
C ILE A 181 27.60 9.91 4.77
N VAL A 182 27.19 9.61 3.54
CA VAL A 182 26.22 8.54 3.27
C VAL A 182 26.95 7.20 3.37
N LEU A 183 26.66 6.44 4.41
CA LEU A 183 27.28 5.14 4.67
C LEU A 183 26.58 4.00 3.93
N ALA A 184 25.25 4.10 3.79
CA ALA A 184 24.44 3.11 3.10
C ALA A 184 23.22 3.76 2.45
N VAL A 185 22.74 3.15 1.38
CA VAL A 185 21.46 3.45 0.74
C VAL A 185 20.70 2.14 0.58
N GLU A 186 19.39 2.19 0.77
CA GLU A 186 18.51 1.12 0.35
C GLU A 186 18.50 1.08 -1.18
N ALA A 187 18.64 -0.11 -1.74
CA ALA A 187 18.44 -0.37 -3.15
C ALA A 187 17.90 -1.80 -3.30
N THR A 188 17.22 -2.11 -4.40
CA THR A 188 16.84 -3.49 -4.72
C THR A 188 18.09 -4.37 -4.76
N GLU A 189 18.19 -5.29 -3.81
CA GLU A 189 19.24 -6.30 -3.79
C GLU A 189 19.03 -7.28 -4.96
N HIS A 190 19.85 -7.16 -6.01
CA HIS A 190 20.07 -8.29 -6.90
C HIS A 190 21.04 -9.22 -6.19
N GLY A 191 20.48 -10.21 -5.48
CA GLY A 191 21.24 -11.37 -5.04
C GLY A 191 21.95 -11.98 -6.25
N VAL A 192 23.27 -12.03 -6.16
CA VAL A 192 24.14 -12.81 -7.06
C VAL A 192 23.87 -14.29 -6.83
#